data_AF-A0A7G9S8C9-F1
#
_entry.id   AF-A0A7G9S8C9-F1
#
_cell.length_a   1.000
_cell.length_b   1.000
_cell.length_c   1.000
_cell.angle_alpha   90.00
_cell.angle_beta   90.00
_cell.angle_gamma   90.00
#
_symmetry.space_group_name_H-M   'P 1'
#
loop_
_entity.id
_entity.type
_entity.pdbx_description
1 polymer ?
#
loop_
_entity_poly.entity_id
_entity_poly.type
_entity_poly.pdbx_seq_one_letter_code
_entity_poly.pdbx_strand_id
1 'polypeptide(L)'
;MTDVTQKADLAIARADRVMAQLDGREGSVRAAAKRERQRLNSGLTRTLARIGIAVGIISLATIAIGLILPIGMFGFLAAVGLAIGVAALLAVSGGKEIAAPDVSTDLPNGQMVQRFDSYLFRARRALPAPAQAEVDRLSAALPGLRETLQRIPDLDPNAQDARRLMSVHLPGLIDRYLHIPKAYRSERDGEDKDVDQRLVEALAAGREALSEISEKLARADLAAFETQGRFIQSRYGEELLPAPDRDRV
;
A
#
# COMPACT_ATOMS: atom_id res chain seq x y z
N MET A 1 -20.25 55.18 -10.37
CA MET A 1 -18.88 54.65 -10.26
C MET A 1 -18.74 53.47 -9.28
N THR A 2 -19.82 52.98 -8.65
CA THR A 2 -19.77 51.94 -7.60
C THR A 2 -20.01 50.51 -8.10
N ASP A 3 -20.68 50.33 -9.24
CA ASP A 3 -21.07 49.03 -9.80
C ASP A 3 -19.88 48.26 -10.42
N VAL A 4 -18.94 48.99 -11.03
CA VAL A 4 -17.70 48.41 -11.59
C VAL A 4 -16.79 47.90 -10.49
N THR A 5 -16.69 48.63 -9.37
CA THR A 5 -15.90 48.24 -8.19
C THR A 5 -16.47 46.99 -7.54
N GLN A 6 -17.79 46.90 -7.37
CA GLN A 6 -18.44 45.71 -6.81
C GLN A 6 -18.23 44.46 -7.66
N LYS A 7 -18.25 44.58 -8.99
CA LYS A 7 -17.97 43.45 -9.90
C LYS A 7 -16.51 43.05 -9.88
N ALA A 8 -15.59 44.00 -9.75
CA ALA A 8 -14.17 43.72 -9.59
C ALA A 8 -13.91 43.00 -8.25
N ASP A 9 -14.52 43.46 -7.16
CA ASP A 9 -14.38 42.85 -5.84
C ASP A 9 -14.97 41.43 -5.80
N LEU A 10 -16.10 41.19 -6.48
CA LEU A 10 -16.69 39.86 -6.63
C LEU A 10 -15.85 38.92 -7.51
N ALA A 11 -15.21 39.45 -8.55
CA ALA A 11 -14.33 38.66 -9.41
C ALA A 11 -13.03 38.26 -8.68
N ILE A 12 -12.46 39.18 -7.91
CA ILE A 12 -11.26 38.94 -7.09
C ILE A 12 -11.60 37.93 -5.99
N ALA A 13 -12.72 38.09 -5.28
CA ALA A 13 -13.14 37.14 -4.24
C ALA A 13 -13.42 35.72 -4.78
N ARG A 14 -13.84 35.59 -6.04
CA ARG A 14 -14.02 34.29 -6.71
C ARG A 14 -12.68 33.67 -7.11
N ALA A 15 -11.74 34.48 -7.62
CA ALA A 15 -10.40 34.03 -7.98
C ALA A 15 -9.62 33.54 -6.74
N ASP A 16 -9.69 34.27 -5.63
CA ASP A 16 -9.01 33.90 -4.38
C ASP A 16 -9.53 32.58 -3.80
N ARG A 17 -10.83 32.28 -3.91
CA ARG A 17 -11.38 30.99 -3.47
C ARG A 17 -10.91 29.82 -4.34
N VAL A 18 -10.80 30.02 -5.65
CA VAL A 18 -10.31 28.98 -6.57
C VAL A 18 -8.82 28.73 -6.34
N MET A 19 -8.04 29.79 -6.15
CA MET A 19 -6.61 29.68 -5.81
C MET A 19 -6.39 29.02 -4.45
N ALA A 20 -7.17 29.37 -3.42
CA ALA A 20 -7.10 28.74 -2.11
C ALA A 20 -7.48 27.24 -2.11
N GLN A 21 -8.43 26.84 -2.97
CA GLN A 21 -8.77 25.42 -3.17
C GLN A 21 -7.66 24.64 -3.90
N LEU A 22 -6.91 25.29 -4.78
CA LEU A 22 -5.79 24.67 -5.51
C LEU A 22 -4.53 24.58 -4.64
N ASP A 23 -4.22 25.61 -3.86
CA ASP A 23 -3.08 25.63 -2.93
C ASP A 23 -3.21 24.59 -1.80
N GLY A 24 -4.43 24.35 -1.29
CA GLY A 24 -4.68 23.29 -0.30
C GLY A 24 -4.43 21.88 -0.83
N ARG A 25 -4.58 21.68 -2.15
CA ARG A 25 -4.38 20.40 -2.83
C ARG A 25 -2.93 20.18 -3.26
N GLU A 26 -2.19 21.24 -3.59
CA GLU A 26 -0.75 21.15 -3.91
C GLU A 26 0.16 21.12 -2.68
N GLY A 27 -0.21 21.78 -1.58
CA GLY A 27 0.60 21.85 -0.36
C GLY A 27 0.76 20.51 0.36
N SER A 28 -0.30 19.70 0.42
CA SER A 28 -0.30 18.35 1.01
C SER A 28 0.51 17.35 0.17
N VAL A 29 0.43 17.46 -1.17
CA VAL A 29 1.18 16.63 -2.13
C VAL A 29 2.67 16.98 -2.11
N ARG A 30 3.05 18.26 -2.03
CA ARG A 30 4.47 18.68 -1.91
C ARG A 30 5.08 18.34 -0.55
N ALA A 31 4.34 18.46 0.55
CA ALA A 31 4.84 18.11 1.89
C ALA A 31 4.96 16.59 2.10
N ALA A 32 4.13 15.78 1.44
CA ALA A 32 4.29 14.32 1.35
C ALA A 32 5.49 13.97 0.47
N ALA A 33 5.61 14.57 -0.72
CA ALA A 33 6.71 14.32 -1.66
C ALA A 33 8.10 14.72 -1.10
N LYS A 34 8.19 15.76 -0.25
CA LYS A 34 9.44 16.19 0.38
C LYS A 34 9.88 15.26 1.52
N ARG A 35 8.94 14.72 2.30
CA ARG A 35 9.20 13.68 3.33
C ARG A 35 9.54 12.31 2.71
N GLU A 36 9.01 12.03 1.52
CA GLU A 36 9.29 10.84 0.70
C GLU A 36 10.72 10.84 0.13
N ARG A 37 11.17 11.95 -0.46
CA ARG A 37 12.52 12.05 -1.09
C ARG A 37 13.68 11.83 -0.12
N GLN A 38 13.53 12.24 1.14
CA GLN A 38 14.59 12.12 2.14
C GLN A 38 14.78 10.67 2.63
N ARG A 39 13.75 9.83 2.50
CA ARG A 39 13.78 8.39 2.88
C ARG A 39 14.22 7.48 1.72
N LEU A 40 14.03 7.91 0.48
CA LEU A 40 14.41 7.16 -0.73
C LEU A 40 15.93 7.13 -1.00
N ASN A 41 16.69 8.10 -0.49
CA ASN A 41 18.14 8.19 -0.74
C ASN A 41 18.96 7.12 0.00
N SER A 42 18.44 6.45 1.02
CA SER A 42 19.18 5.41 1.75
C SER A 42 19.09 4.03 1.10
N GLY A 43 18.04 3.75 0.34
CA GLY A 43 17.85 2.48 -0.38
C GLY A 43 18.51 2.47 -1.76
N LEU A 44 18.49 3.62 -2.45
CA LEU A 44 19.01 3.74 -3.81
C LEU A 44 20.54 3.56 -3.86
N THR A 45 21.26 4.02 -2.83
CA THR A 45 22.73 3.87 -2.71
C THR A 45 23.16 2.42 -2.56
N ARG A 46 22.37 1.56 -1.89
CA ARG A 46 22.70 0.12 -1.75
C ARG A 46 22.49 -0.66 -3.04
N THR A 47 21.47 -0.33 -3.82
CA THR A 47 21.25 -0.95 -5.14
C THR A 47 22.31 -0.47 -6.15
N LEU A 48 22.66 0.82 -6.17
CA LEU A 48 23.76 1.33 -6.97
C LEU A 48 25.12 0.74 -6.55
N ALA A 49 25.37 0.55 -5.26
CA ALA A 49 26.59 -0.09 -4.77
C ALA A 49 26.67 -1.56 -5.20
N ARG A 50 25.56 -2.32 -5.13
CA ARG A 50 25.52 -3.72 -5.60
C ARG A 50 25.72 -3.85 -7.11
N ILE A 51 25.11 -2.96 -7.91
CA ILE A 51 25.32 -2.91 -9.36
C ILE A 51 26.78 -2.54 -9.66
N GLY A 52 27.35 -1.55 -8.95
CA GLY A 52 28.75 -1.17 -9.08
C GLY A 52 29.72 -2.30 -8.73
N ILE A 53 29.44 -3.08 -7.68
CA ILE A 53 30.24 -4.24 -7.28
C ILE A 53 30.15 -5.36 -8.34
N ALA A 54 28.95 -5.66 -8.84
CA ALA A 54 28.76 -6.67 -9.88
C ALA A 54 29.49 -6.31 -11.18
N VAL A 55 29.38 -5.05 -11.63
CA VAL A 55 30.11 -4.53 -12.80
C VAL A 55 31.63 -4.56 -12.57
N GLY A 56 32.08 -4.23 -11.35
CA GLY A 56 33.48 -4.29 -10.96
C GLY A 56 34.07 -5.70 -11.02
N ILE A 57 33.36 -6.70 -10.48
CA ILE A 57 33.79 -8.12 -10.49
C ILE A 57 33.87 -8.65 -11.92
N ILE A 58 32.86 -8.36 -12.75
CA ILE A 58 32.83 -8.79 -14.17
C ILE A 58 34.00 -8.14 -14.93
N SER A 59 34.28 -6.86 -14.69
CA SER A 59 35.38 -6.14 -15.33
C SER A 59 36.74 -6.74 -14.95
N LEU A 60 36.97 -7.01 -13.67
CA LEU A 60 38.21 -7.63 -13.17
C LEU A 60 38.43 -9.05 -13.70
N ALA A 61 37.38 -9.88 -13.73
CA ALA A 61 37.46 -11.23 -14.28
C ALA A 61 37.81 -11.21 -15.78
N THR A 62 37.26 -10.25 -16.52
CA THR A 62 37.53 -10.10 -17.96
C THR A 62 38.97 -9.65 -18.23
N ILE A 63 39.52 -8.75 -17.39
CA ILE A 63 40.94 -8.34 -17.45
C ILE A 63 41.88 -9.52 -17.17
N ALA A 64 41.56 -10.34 -16.15
CA ALA A 64 42.38 -11.50 -15.79
C ALA A 64 42.41 -12.58 -16.89
N ILE A 65 41.28 -12.83 -17.55
CA ILE A 65 41.17 -13.81 -18.66
C ILE A 65 41.87 -13.29 -19.93
N GLY A 66 41.75 -11.98 -20.23
CA GLY A 66 42.43 -11.34 -21.36
C GLY A 66 43.96 -11.30 -21.23
N LEU A 67 44.51 -11.58 -20.04
CA LEU A 67 45.95 -11.71 -19.81
C LEU A 67 46.52 -13.07 -20.25
N ILE A 68 45.66 -14.11 -20.35
CA ILE A 68 46.06 -15.50 -20.60
C ILE A 68 45.76 -15.94 -22.06
N LEU A 69 44.69 -15.40 -22.65
CA LEU A 69 44.33 -15.63 -24.06
C LEU A 69 44.42 -14.30 -24.81
N PRO A 70 45.20 -14.20 -25.93
CA PRO A 70 45.32 -12.96 -26.71
C PRO A 70 44.07 -12.75 -27.56
N ILE A 71 42.96 -12.52 -26.88
CA ILE A 71 41.74 -11.99 -27.43
C ILE A 71 42.04 -10.50 -27.55
N GLY A 72 42.57 -10.06 -28.69
CA GLY A 72 42.98 -8.65 -28.88
C GLY A 72 41.91 -7.65 -28.44
N MET A 73 42.29 -6.37 -28.26
CA MET A 73 41.46 -5.29 -27.71
C MET A 73 40.00 -5.25 -28.22
N PHE A 74 39.76 -5.64 -29.48
CA PHE A 74 38.44 -5.72 -30.09
C PHE A 74 37.53 -6.83 -29.53
N GLY A 75 38.06 -7.99 -29.15
CA GLY A 75 37.25 -9.07 -28.57
C GLY A 75 36.86 -8.79 -27.12
N PHE A 76 37.71 -8.09 -26.36
CA PHE A 76 37.34 -7.56 -25.04
C PHE A 76 36.19 -6.55 -25.15
N LEU A 77 36.29 -5.58 -26.07
CA LEU A 77 35.25 -4.56 -26.27
C LEU A 77 33.92 -5.17 -26.72
N ALA A 78 33.96 -6.21 -27.57
CA ALA A 78 32.77 -6.93 -28.02
C ALA A 78 32.09 -7.72 -26.88
N ALA A 79 32.86 -8.39 -26.02
CA ALA A 79 32.32 -9.12 -24.87
C ALA A 79 31.68 -8.18 -23.83
N VAL A 80 32.33 -7.04 -23.54
CA VAL A 80 31.77 -6.01 -22.64
C VAL A 80 30.52 -5.37 -23.25
N GLY A 81 30.54 -5.04 -24.53
CA GLY A 81 29.37 -4.51 -25.24
C GLY A 81 28.19 -5.48 -25.23
N LEU A 82 28.44 -6.77 -25.44
CA LEU A 82 27.41 -7.81 -25.39
C LEU A 82 26.87 -8.00 -23.97
N ALA A 83 27.73 -8.01 -22.95
CA ALA A 83 27.31 -8.11 -21.56
C ALA A 83 26.44 -6.91 -21.13
N ILE A 84 26.83 -5.68 -21.52
CA ILE A 84 26.02 -4.47 -21.29
C ILE A 84 24.71 -4.55 -22.08
N GLY A 85 24.74 -5.02 -23.33
CA GLY A 85 23.54 -5.20 -24.15
C GLY A 85 22.55 -6.19 -23.55
N VAL A 86 23.04 -7.35 -23.07
CA VAL A 86 22.23 -8.37 -22.38
C VAL A 86 21.71 -7.83 -21.04
N ALA A 87 22.54 -7.14 -20.26
CA ALA A 87 22.11 -6.52 -19.01
C ALA A 87 21.06 -5.43 -19.24
N ALA A 88 21.19 -4.61 -20.29
CA ALA A 88 20.22 -3.60 -20.67
C ALA A 88 18.91 -4.24 -21.18
N LEU A 89 19.01 -5.30 -21.98
CA LEU A 89 17.85 -6.06 -22.45
C LEU A 89 17.10 -6.69 -21.27
N LEU A 90 17.81 -7.32 -20.33
CA LEU A 90 17.25 -7.88 -19.10
C LEU A 90 16.67 -6.81 -18.17
N ALA A 91 17.27 -5.62 -18.11
CA ALA A 91 16.74 -4.49 -17.33
C ALA A 91 15.45 -3.89 -17.94
N VAL A 92 15.27 -4.00 -19.26
CA VAL A 92 14.06 -3.55 -19.95
C VAL A 92 12.98 -4.65 -19.98
N SER A 93 13.37 -5.93 -20.02
CA SER A 93 12.44 -7.07 -20.03
C SER A 93 12.04 -7.55 -18.63
N GLY A 94 12.86 -7.27 -17.60
CA GLY A 94 12.63 -7.68 -16.23
C GLY A 94 11.73 -6.71 -15.49
N GLY A 95 10.45 -7.06 -15.36
CA GLY A 95 9.57 -6.45 -14.38
C GLY A 95 10.26 -6.47 -13.02
N LYS A 96 10.57 -5.29 -12.48
CA LYS A 96 11.16 -5.14 -11.16
C LYS A 96 10.29 -5.91 -10.18
N GLU A 97 10.75 -7.06 -9.69
CA GLU A 97 10.03 -7.91 -8.74
C GLU A 97 9.57 -7.00 -7.59
N ILE A 98 8.28 -6.69 -7.58
CA ILE A 98 7.63 -6.12 -6.42
C ILE A 98 7.48 -7.31 -5.50
N ALA A 99 8.55 -7.63 -4.77
CA ALA A 99 8.52 -8.72 -3.82
C ALA A 99 7.27 -8.56 -2.95
N ALA A 100 6.48 -9.63 -2.88
CA ALA A 100 5.38 -9.74 -1.94
C ALA A 100 5.85 -9.26 -0.56
N PRO A 101 5.01 -8.58 0.23
CA PRO A 101 5.44 -8.17 1.54
C PRO A 101 5.82 -9.44 2.30
N ASP A 102 7.06 -9.53 2.75
CA ASP A 102 7.49 -10.58 3.66
C ASP A 102 6.75 -10.33 4.97
N VAL A 103 5.60 -10.97 5.08
CA VAL A 103 4.72 -10.88 6.22
C VAL A 103 4.70 -12.25 6.87
N SER A 104 5.67 -12.48 7.76
CA SER A 104 5.55 -13.57 8.73
C SER A 104 4.22 -13.46 9.49
N THR A 105 3.58 -14.61 9.70
CA THR A 105 2.32 -14.74 10.45
C THR A 105 2.43 -14.28 11.90
N ASP A 106 3.65 -14.14 12.42
CA ASP A 106 3.93 -13.79 13.81
C ASP A 106 4.03 -12.27 14.06
N LEU A 107 3.89 -11.45 13.02
CA LEU A 107 3.95 -9.99 13.14
C LEU A 107 2.71 -9.42 13.82
N PRO A 108 2.82 -8.58 14.86
CA PRO A 108 1.66 -7.97 15.51
C PRO A 108 0.68 -7.32 14.51
N ASN A 109 -0.61 -7.45 14.76
CA ASN A 109 -1.70 -6.95 13.91
C ASN A 109 -1.49 -5.53 13.35
N GLY A 110 -1.00 -4.60 14.17
CA GLY A 110 -0.73 -3.24 13.72
C GLY A 110 0.44 -3.12 12.72
N GLN A 111 1.50 -3.91 12.90
CA GLN A 111 2.68 -3.91 12.02
C GLN A 111 2.39 -4.58 10.68
N MET A 112 1.58 -5.64 10.71
CA MET A 112 1.04 -6.33 9.53
C MET A 112 0.40 -5.35 8.54
N VAL A 113 -0.55 -4.52 9.03
CA VAL A 113 -1.26 -3.53 8.19
C VAL A 113 -0.30 -2.50 7.59
N GLN A 114 0.69 -2.04 8.36
CA GLN A 114 1.71 -1.10 7.86
C GLN A 114 2.58 -1.69 6.76
N ARG A 115 2.98 -2.97 6.89
CA ARG A 115 3.74 -3.68 5.85
C ARG A 115 2.93 -3.85 4.58
N PHE A 116 1.65 -4.17 4.72
CA PHE A 116 0.73 -4.29 3.60
C PHE A 116 0.55 -2.95 2.87
N ASP A 117 0.30 -1.85 3.59
CA ASP A 117 0.18 -0.51 2.99
C ASP A 117 1.46 -0.12 2.22
N SER A 118 2.63 -0.39 2.83
CA SER A 118 3.92 -0.15 2.18
C SER A 118 4.10 -0.97 0.90
N TYR A 119 3.54 -2.18 0.84
CA TYR A 119 3.55 -3.01 -0.36
C TYR A 119 2.61 -2.46 -1.44
N LEU A 120 1.38 -2.12 -1.08
CA LEU A 120 0.41 -1.51 -2.00
C LEU A 120 0.96 -0.27 -2.67
N PHE A 121 1.62 0.61 -1.89
CA PHE A 121 2.27 1.81 -2.42
C PHE A 121 3.31 1.49 -3.51
N ARG A 122 4.13 0.46 -3.32
CA ARG A 122 5.13 0.02 -4.30
C ARG A 122 4.47 -0.63 -5.51
N ALA A 123 3.46 -1.46 -5.27
CA ALA A 123 2.74 -2.20 -6.30
C ALA A 123 1.97 -1.28 -7.25
N ARG A 124 1.39 -0.19 -6.72
CA ARG A 124 0.55 0.78 -7.43
C ARG A 124 1.10 1.17 -8.81
N ARG A 125 2.39 1.48 -8.91
CA ARG A 125 2.99 1.99 -10.18
C ARG A 125 3.05 0.95 -11.30
N ALA A 126 2.93 -0.33 -10.97
CA ALA A 126 2.95 -1.42 -11.95
C ALA A 126 1.54 -1.82 -12.44
N LEU A 127 0.49 -1.22 -11.87
CA LEU A 127 -0.91 -1.51 -12.16
C LEU A 127 -1.50 -0.52 -13.17
N PRO A 128 -2.57 -0.90 -13.90
CA PRO A 128 -3.28 -0.02 -14.82
C PRO A 128 -4.05 1.06 -14.05
N ALA A 129 -4.33 2.20 -14.69
CA ALA A 129 -4.98 3.35 -14.06
C ALA A 129 -6.24 3.04 -13.23
N PRO A 130 -7.20 2.23 -13.70
CA PRO A 130 -8.37 1.88 -12.88
C PRO A 130 -8.02 1.06 -11.63
N ALA A 131 -7.06 0.13 -11.72
CA ALA A 131 -6.61 -0.64 -10.56
C ALA A 131 -5.81 0.21 -9.56
N GLN A 132 -5.08 1.23 -10.04
CA GLN A 132 -4.44 2.20 -9.15
C GLN A 132 -5.46 2.93 -8.26
N ALA A 133 -6.63 3.27 -8.83
CA ALA A 133 -7.70 3.91 -8.07
C ALA A 133 -8.27 2.99 -6.97
N GLU A 134 -8.39 1.68 -7.22
CA GLU A 134 -8.80 0.73 -6.16
C GLU A 134 -7.73 0.57 -5.08
N VAL A 135 -6.45 0.50 -5.46
CA VAL A 135 -5.34 0.47 -4.50
C VAL A 135 -5.33 1.73 -3.63
N ASP A 136 -5.59 2.90 -4.20
CA ASP A 136 -5.66 4.15 -3.44
C ASP A 136 -6.81 4.14 -2.42
N ARG A 137 -7.99 3.63 -2.81
CA ARG A 137 -9.13 3.46 -1.90
C ARG A 137 -8.85 2.44 -0.80
N LEU A 138 -8.17 1.35 -1.14
CA LEU A 138 -7.75 0.33 -0.19
C LEU A 138 -6.78 0.92 0.84
N SER A 139 -5.71 1.59 0.40
CA SER A 139 -4.75 2.28 1.27
C SER A 139 -5.43 3.34 2.16
N ALA A 140 -6.43 4.07 1.66
CA ALA A 140 -7.18 5.05 2.46
C ALA A 140 -7.98 4.41 3.62
N ALA A 141 -8.40 3.14 3.49
CA ALA A 141 -9.13 2.42 4.53
C ALA A 141 -8.21 1.77 5.59
N LEU A 142 -6.93 1.51 5.27
CA LEU A 142 -6.00 0.81 6.15
C LEU A 142 -5.73 1.49 7.52
N PRO A 143 -5.67 2.83 7.65
CA PRO A 143 -5.48 3.47 8.95
C PRO A 143 -6.58 3.12 9.97
N GLY A 144 -7.84 3.09 9.53
CA GLY A 144 -8.97 2.70 10.38
C GLY A 144 -8.92 1.22 10.75
N LEU A 145 -8.69 0.36 9.77
CA LEU A 145 -8.50 -1.08 10.00
C LEU A 145 -7.36 -1.36 10.99
N ARG A 146 -6.24 -0.62 10.88
CA ARG A 146 -5.10 -0.75 11.80
C ARG A 146 -5.49 -0.42 13.23
N GLU A 147 -6.25 0.66 13.44
CA GLU A 147 -6.70 1.06 14.78
C GLU A 147 -7.57 -0.03 15.42
N THR A 148 -8.50 -0.60 14.65
CA THR A 148 -9.33 -1.72 15.09
C THR A 148 -8.47 -2.94 15.41
N LEU A 149 -7.68 -3.44 14.45
CA LEU A 149 -6.90 -4.67 14.62
C LEU A 149 -5.82 -4.59 15.72
N GLN A 150 -5.30 -3.41 16.05
CA GLN A 150 -4.33 -3.23 17.13
C GLN A 150 -4.87 -3.59 18.51
N ARG A 151 -6.19 -3.52 18.71
CA ARG A 151 -6.85 -3.81 19.98
C ARG A 151 -7.30 -5.27 20.09
N ILE A 152 -7.35 -5.96 18.96
CA ILE A 152 -7.87 -7.31 18.85
C ILE A 152 -6.75 -8.33 19.10
N PRO A 153 -6.99 -9.38 19.90
CA PRO A 153 -6.04 -10.47 20.09
C PRO A 153 -5.61 -11.09 18.76
N ASP A 154 -4.34 -11.49 18.67
CA ASP A 154 -3.80 -12.05 17.44
C ASP A 154 -4.53 -13.33 17.01
N LEU A 155 -5.04 -14.13 17.95
CA LEU A 155 -5.75 -15.39 17.68
C LEU A 155 -7.24 -15.22 17.34
N ASP A 156 -7.75 -13.99 17.30
CA ASP A 156 -9.14 -13.74 16.89
C ASP A 156 -9.38 -14.21 15.44
N PRO A 157 -10.46 -14.97 15.15
CA PRO A 157 -10.72 -15.49 13.81
C PRO A 157 -10.82 -14.41 12.72
N ASN A 158 -11.44 -13.26 13.02
CA ASN A 158 -11.58 -12.17 12.06
C ASN A 158 -10.24 -11.46 11.85
N ALA A 159 -9.43 -11.31 12.91
CA ALA A 159 -8.07 -10.78 12.77
C ALA A 159 -7.18 -11.69 11.91
N GLN A 160 -7.29 -13.01 12.07
CA GLN A 160 -6.58 -14.00 11.25
C GLN A 160 -7.02 -13.97 9.79
N ASP A 161 -8.32 -13.79 9.53
CA ASP A 161 -8.83 -13.67 8.16
C ASP A 161 -8.31 -12.40 7.47
N ALA A 162 -8.35 -11.24 8.16
CA ALA A 162 -7.76 -10.00 7.66
C ALA A 162 -6.26 -10.15 7.37
N ARG A 163 -5.52 -10.83 8.27
CA ARG A 163 -4.10 -11.16 8.06
C ARG A 163 -3.92 -11.95 6.77
N ARG A 164 -4.65 -13.04 6.59
CA ARG A 164 -4.53 -13.91 5.41
C ARG A 164 -4.88 -13.15 4.12
N LEU A 165 -5.88 -12.28 4.16
CA LEU A 165 -6.24 -11.42 3.04
C LEU A 165 -5.10 -10.46 2.66
N MET A 166 -4.49 -9.80 3.65
CA MET A 166 -3.39 -8.84 3.43
C MET A 166 -2.03 -9.49 3.11
N SER A 167 -1.74 -10.68 3.63
CA SER A 167 -0.43 -11.31 3.47
C SER A 167 -0.37 -12.31 2.30
N VAL A 168 -1.49 -12.97 1.99
CA VAL A 168 -1.54 -14.05 0.98
C VAL A 168 -2.39 -13.64 -0.20
N HIS A 169 -3.66 -13.35 0.00
CA HIS A 169 -4.62 -13.26 -1.10
C HIS A 169 -4.43 -12.01 -1.95
N LEU A 170 -4.38 -10.82 -1.34
CA LEU A 170 -4.21 -9.56 -2.08
C LEU A 170 -2.82 -9.44 -2.73
N PRO A 171 -1.71 -9.71 -2.02
CA PRO A 171 -0.41 -9.73 -2.67
C PRO A 171 -0.31 -10.79 -3.78
N GLY A 172 -0.86 -11.99 -3.54
CA GLY A 172 -0.87 -13.06 -4.54
C GLY A 172 -1.68 -12.72 -5.79
N LEU A 173 -2.80 -12.01 -5.65
CA LEU A 173 -3.59 -11.51 -6.78
C LEU A 173 -2.79 -10.51 -7.63
N ILE A 174 -2.21 -9.51 -6.98
CA ILE A 174 -1.40 -8.48 -7.63
C ILE A 174 -0.20 -9.13 -8.33
N ASP A 175 0.50 -10.03 -7.64
CA ASP A 175 1.65 -10.72 -8.19
C ASP A 175 1.29 -11.54 -9.44
N ARG A 176 0.21 -12.34 -9.38
CA ARG A 176 -0.29 -13.08 -10.54
C ARG A 176 -0.61 -12.16 -11.71
N TYR A 177 -1.27 -11.04 -11.47
CA TYR A 177 -1.54 -10.05 -12.52
C TYR A 177 -0.25 -9.50 -13.16
N LEU A 178 0.77 -9.20 -12.34
CA LEU A 178 2.04 -8.68 -12.82
C LEU A 178 2.80 -9.71 -13.68
N HIS A 179 2.64 -11.00 -13.41
CA HIS A 179 3.20 -12.09 -14.21
C HIS A 179 2.52 -12.27 -15.58
N ILE A 180 1.31 -11.73 -15.79
CA ILE A 180 0.62 -11.81 -17.08
C ILE A 180 1.32 -10.90 -18.09
N PRO A 181 1.83 -11.42 -19.23
CA PRO A 181 2.47 -10.60 -20.24
C PRO A 181 1.47 -9.58 -20.81
N LYS A 182 1.92 -8.35 -21.07
CA LYS A 182 1.05 -7.23 -21.46
C LYS A 182 0.16 -7.53 -22.68
N ALA A 183 0.64 -8.35 -23.62
CA ALA A 183 -0.10 -8.74 -24.81
C ALA A 183 -1.39 -9.53 -24.51
N TYR A 184 -1.44 -10.22 -23.36
CA TYR A 184 -2.57 -11.05 -22.95
C TYR A 184 -3.54 -10.34 -22.00
N ARG A 185 -3.24 -9.10 -21.56
CA ARG A 185 -4.07 -8.42 -20.55
C ARG A 185 -5.42 -7.93 -21.10
N SER A 186 -5.52 -7.76 -22.41
CA SER A 186 -6.78 -7.44 -23.10
C SER A 186 -7.57 -8.69 -23.53
N GLU A 187 -7.07 -9.90 -23.28
CA GLU A 187 -7.85 -11.11 -23.54
C GLU A 187 -9.06 -11.16 -22.62
N ARG A 188 -10.19 -11.54 -23.21
CA ARG A 188 -11.47 -11.63 -22.52
C ARG A 188 -11.72 -13.05 -22.08
N ASP A 189 -12.28 -13.18 -20.88
CA ASP A 189 -12.73 -14.46 -20.36
C ASP A 189 -14.18 -14.78 -20.73
N GLY A 190 -14.71 -15.87 -20.14
CA GLY A 190 -16.07 -16.36 -20.40
C GLY A 190 -17.21 -15.43 -19.95
N GLU A 191 -16.93 -14.37 -19.20
CA GLU A 191 -17.91 -13.35 -18.81
C GLU A 191 -17.67 -12.01 -19.54
N ASP A 192 -16.93 -12.03 -20.66
CA ASP A 192 -16.63 -10.87 -21.50
C ASP A 192 -15.83 -9.76 -20.78
N LYS A 193 -15.05 -10.14 -19.76
CA LYS A 193 -14.17 -9.24 -19.00
C LYS A 193 -12.72 -9.45 -19.38
N ASP A 194 -11.99 -8.35 -19.53
CA ASP A 194 -10.55 -8.42 -19.70
C ASP A 194 -9.81 -8.59 -18.35
N VAL A 195 -8.52 -8.90 -18.41
CA VAL A 195 -7.70 -9.17 -17.21
C VAL A 195 -7.58 -7.93 -16.32
N ASP A 196 -7.51 -6.74 -16.91
CA ASP A 196 -7.43 -5.48 -16.17
C ASP A 196 -8.73 -5.21 -15.38
N GLN A 197 -9.88 -5.46 -16.00
CA GLN A 197 -11.20 -5.39 -15.37
C GLN A 197 -11.33 -6.40 -14.23
N ARG A 198 -10.87 -7.64 -14.43
CA ARG A 198 -10.87 -8.67 -13.38
C ARG A 198 -10.02 -8.29 -12.17
N LEU A 199 -8.85 -7.70 -12.41
CA LEU A 199 -8.03 -7.18 -11.33
C LEU A 199 -8.78 -6.11 -10.53
N VAL A 200 -9.43 -5.16 -11.21
CA VAL A 200 -10.19 -4.08 -10.56
C VAL A 200 -11.31 -4.65 -9.68
N GLU A 201 -12.09 -5.59 -10.21
CA GLU A 201 -13.17 -6.24 -9.45
C GLU A 201 -12.64 -7.01 -8.23
N ALA A 202 -11.57 -7.77 -8.41
CA ALA A 202 -10.98 -8.55 -7.33
C ALA A 202 -10.35 -7.66 -6.24
N LEU A 203 -9.71 -6.55 -6.61
CA LEU A 203 -9.22 -5.54 -5.65
C LEU A 203 -10.37 -4.86 -4.90
N ALA A 204 -11.46 -4.53 -5.61
CA ALA A 204 -12.65 -3.94 -4.98
C ALA A 204 -13.30 -4.91 -3.99
N ALA A 205 -13.43 -6.19 -4.35
CA ALA A 205 -13.95 -7.23 -3.46
C ALA A 205 -13.05 -7.45 -2.22
N GLY A 206 -11.73 -7.44 -2.40
CA GLY A 206 -10.79 -7.54 -1.27
C GLY A 206 -10.86 -6.33 -0.33
N ARG A 207 -11.08 -5.12 -0.86
CA ARG A 207 -11.34 -3.92 -0.05
C ARG A 207 -12.63 -4.05 0.76
N GLU A 208 -13.70 -4.52 0.13
CA GLU A 208 -15.00 -4.74 0.79
C GLU A 208 -14.88 -5.78 1.90
N ALA A 209 -14.22 -6.91 1.64
CA ALA A 209 -13.96 -7.94 2.63
C ALA A 209 -13.20 -7.41 3.86
N LEU A 210 -12.14 -6.60 3.68
CA LEU A 210 -11.45 -5.95 4.80
C LEU A 210 -12.35 -4.98 5.58
N SER A 211 -13.24 -4.26 4.88
CA SER A 211 -14.21 -3.37 5.52
C SER A 211 -15.23 -4.15 6.36
N GLU A 212 -15.77 -5.25 5.82
CA GLU A 212 -16.69 -6.13 6.54
C GLU A 212 -16.03 -6.74 7.78
N ILE A 213 -14.78 -7.18 7.67
CA ILE A 213 -14.02 -7.71 8.82
C ILE A 213 -13.87 -6.61 9.89
N SER A 214 -13.49 -5.40 9.50
CA SER A 214 -13.38 -4.26 10.42
C SER A 214 -14.71 -3.97 11.12
N GLU A 215 -15.82 -4.06 10.40
CA GLU A 215 -17.16 -3.84 10.95
C GLU A 215 -17.56 -4.95 11.93
N LYS A 216 -17.30 -6.23 11.59
CA LYS A 216 -17.56 -7.37 12.48
C LYS A 216 -16.81 -7.24 13.80
N LEU A 217 -15.53 -6.83 13.74
CA LEU A 217 -14.70 -6.57 14.91
C LEU A 217 -15.28 -5.43 15.76
N ALA A 218 -15.64 -4.30 15.14
CA ALA A 218 -16.24 -3.18 15.86
C ALA A 218 -17.57 -3.53 16.53
N ARG A 219 -18.43 -4.32 15.86
CA ARG A 219 -19.69 -4.82 16.43
C ARG A 219 -19.46 -5.76 17.61
N ALA A 220 -18.44 -6.61 17.54
CA ALA A 220 -18.08 -7.50 18.64
C ALA A 220 -17.63 -6.71 19.89
N ASP A 221 -16.79 -5.68 19.70
CA ASP A 221 -16.37 -4.79 20.79
C ASP A 221 -17.55 -4.06 21.43
N LEU A 222 -18.49 -3.55 20.61
CA LEU A 222 -19.71 -2.91 21.10
C LEU A 222 -20.57 -3.87 21.94
N ALA A 223 -20.76 -5.10 21.47
CA ALA A 223 -21.52 -6.11 22.19
C ALA A 223 -20.86 -6.51 23.53
N ALA A 224 -19.52 -6.62 23.54
CA ALA A 224 -18.77 -6.87 24.77
C ALA A 224 -18.93 -5.73 25.78
N PHE A 225 -18.83 -4.47 25.31
CA PHE A 225 -19.06 -3.28 26.13
C PHE A 225 -20.46 -3.24 26.75
N GLU A 226 -21.51 -3.47 25.96
CA GLU A 226 -22.89 -3.48 26.45
C GLU A 226 -23.11 -4.57 27.50
N THR A 227 -22.57 -5.76 27.28
CA THR A 227 -22.65 -6.89 28.20
C THR A 227 -21.99 -6.53 29.54
N GLN A 228 -20.80 -5.95 29.50
CA GLN A 228 -20.08 -5.52 30.70
C GLN A 228 -20.85 -4.42 31.45
N GLY A 229 -21.43 -3.44 30.74
CA GLY A 229 -22.24 -2.39 31.33
C GLY A 229 -23.49 -2.93 32.06
N ARG A 230 -24.22 -3.85 31.43
CA ARG A 230 -25.40 -4.50 32.03
C ARG A 230 -25.02 -5.33 33.26
N PHE A 231 -23.90 -6.05 33.20
CA PHE A 231 -23.39 -6.82 34.34
C PHE A 231 -23.09 -5.92 35.54
N ILE A 232 -22.42 -4.79 35.33
CA ILE A 232 -22.10 -3.83 36.41
C ILE A 232 -23.40 -3.26 37.01
N GLN A 233 -24.36 -2.87 36.19
CA GLN A 233 -25.66 -2.37 36.67
C GLN A 233 -26.41 -3.41 37.49
N SER A 234 -26.49 -4.66 37.01
CA SER A 234 -27.17 -5.73 37.74
C SER A 234 -26.46 -6.09 39.05
N ARG A 235 -25.12 -6.07 39.09
CA ARG A 235 -24.36 -6.52 40.26
C ARG A 235 -24.19 -5.44 41.33
N TYR A 236 -24.11 -4.17 40.93
CA TYR A 236 -23.76 -3.06 41.82
C TYR A 236 -24.79 -1.92 41.82
N GLY A 237 -25.77 -1.93 40.93
CA GLY A 237 -26.77 -0.85 40.81
C GLY A 237 -27.87 -0.89 41.88
N GLU A 238 -28.22 -2.06 42.42
CA GLU A 238 -29.25 -2.19 43.47
C GLU A 238 -28.73 -1.80 44.86
N GLU A 239 -27.42 -1.91 45.11
CA GLU A 239 -26.80 -1.64 46.41
C GLU A 239 -26.62 -0.14 46.71
N LEU A 240 -26.85 0.74 45.71
CA LEU A 240 -26.71 2.20 45.82
C LEU A 240 -28.03 2.95 46.10
N LEU A 241 -29.18 2.25 46.19
CA LEU A 241 -30.43 2.84 46.64
C LEU A 241 -30.51 2.71 48.17
N PRO A 242 -30.35 3.80 48.96
CA PRO A 242 -30.62 3.73 50.39
C PRO A 242 -32.05 3.25 50.59
N ALA A 243 -32.21 2.18 51.37
CA ALA A 243 -33.52 1.68 51.74
C ALA A 243 -34.38 2.87 52.22
N PRO A 244 -35.63 3.03 51.74
CA PRO A 244 -36.50 4.08 52.24
C PRO A 244 -36.62 3.89 53.75
N ASP A 245 -36.23 4.93 54.48
CA ASP A 245 -36.34 5.03 55.93
C ASP A 245 -37.77 4.68 56.34
N ARG A 246 -37.98 3.45 56.82
CA ARG A 246 -39.30 2.93 57.23
C ARG A 246 -39.68 3.38 58.63
N ASP A 247 -38.91 4.29 59.23
CA ASP A 247 -39.15 4.80 60.58
C ASP A 247 -39.41 6.32 60.56
N ARG A 248 -40.52 6.75 59.96
CA ARG A 248 -41.20 7.99 60.38
C ARG A 248 -42.69 7.75 60.55
N VAL A 249 -42.99 7.56 61.83
CA VAL A 249 -44.27 7.61 62.58
C VAL A 249 -45.32 8.51 61.96
#